data_AF-A0A3L7NEN3-F1
#
_entry.id   AF-A0A3L7NEN3-F1
#
_cell.length_a   1.000
_cell.length_b   1.000
_cell.length_c   1.000
_cell.angle_alpha   90.00
_cell.angle_beta   90.00
_cell.angle_gamma   90.00
#
_symmetry.space_group_name_H-M   'P 1'
#
loop_
_entity.id
_entity.type
_entity.pdbx_description
1 polymer ?
#
loop_
_entity_poly.entity_id
_entity_poly.type
_entity_poly.pdbx_seq_one_letter_code
_entity_poly.pdbx_strand_id
1 'polypeptide(L)'
;MYNLSFIFDECGFGWVPPEIDRSLLYNVSYEPGSGAIKLYVLDDSGTFLHKVDQSGTIVRQHAGLAVGADGTRIERFLGLAFNFNDVLIDTIEGDSYYLLLEKSSPSEYIKFLTLLCDASGITRAQFVDAVNRINQRPVGNIFECCKQLAVSGVRVNVAGRGNKIYSRPFRVGNGFEMDADTTRFLMRLYDCDTTGLSWPLEQLWVATDLPSTRVVVGTQRPGLLQRRD
;
A
#
# COMPACT_ATOMS: atom_id res chain seq x y z
N MET A 1 -12.48 14.50 -4.01
CA MET A 1 -13.35 13.32 -4.23
C MET A 1 -12.81 12.59 -5.46
N TYR A 2 -13.08 11.30 -5.67
CA TYR A 2 -12.68 10.66 -6.94
C TYR A 2 -13.66 11.00 -8.05
N ASN A 3 -13.14 11.19 -9.27
CA ASN A 3 -13.89 11.24 -10.51
C ASN A 3 -14.30 9.81 -10.91
N LEU A 4 -15.51 9.41 -10.51
CA LEU A 4 -15.98 8.05 -10.74
C LEU A 4 -16.24 7.76 -12.23
N SER A 5 -16.65 8.74 -13.04
CA SER A 5 -16.82 8.54 -14.48
C SER A 5 -15.49 8.27 -15.17
N PHE A 6 -14.42 9.00 -14.82
CA PHE A 6 -13.09 8.70 -15.35
C PHE A 6 -12.65 7.27 -15.02
N ILE A 7 -12.85 6.83 -13.76
CA ILE A 7 -12.44 5.49 -13.34
C ILE A 7 -13.30 4.38 -13.96
N PHE A 8 -14.62 4.48 -13.88
CA PHE A 8 -15.49 3.40 -14.30
C PHE A 8 -15.78 3.43 -15.81
N ASP A 9 -15.83 4.59 -16.45
CA ASP A 9 -16.21 4.66 -17.87
C ASP A 9 -14.98 4.69 -18.78
N GLU A 10 -13.93 5.42 -18.40
CA GLU A 10 -12.76 5.62 -19.27
C GLU A 10 -11.60 4.67 -18.99
N CYS A 11 -11.40 4.25 -17.73
CA CYS A 11 -10.28 3.38 -17.35
C CYS A 11 -10.58 1.88 -17.50
N GLY A 12 -11.71 1.52 -18.12
CA GLY A 12 -12.06 0.14 -18.46
C GLY A 12 -12.68 -0.67 -17.31
N PHE A 13 -13.26 -0.02 -16.31
CA PHE A 13 -13.97 -0.68 -15.19
C PHE A 13 -15.50 -0.66 -15.32
N GLY A 14 -16.03 -0.36 -16.51
CA GLY A 14 -17.47 -0.21 -16.71
C GLY A 14 -18.23 -1.52 -16.47
N TRP A 15 -17.53 -2.65 -16.62
CA TRP A 15 -18.01 -4.01 -16.39
C TRP A 15 -18.16 -4.37 -14.91
N VAL A 16 -17.62 -3.56 -13.98
CA VAL A 16 -17.69 -3.85 -12.54
C VAL A 16 -19.15 -4.08 -12.15
N PRO A 17 -19.49 -5.24 -11.56
CA PRO A 17 -20.86 -5.63 -11.31
C PRO A 17 -21.61 -4.60 -10.43
N PRO A 18 -22.92 -4.39 -10.66
CA PRO A 18 -23.70 -3.38 -9.95
C PRO A 18 -23.84 -3.66 -8.44
N GLU A 19 -23.62 -4.88 -7.98
CA GLU A 19 -23.58 -5.23 -6.56
C GLU A 19 -22.36 -4.68 -5.81
N ILE A 20 -21.32 -4.22 -6.51
CA ILE A 20 -20.19 -3.50 -5.91
C ILE A 20 -20.51 -2.01 -5.95
N ASP A 21 -20.84 -1.42 -4.80
CA ASP A 21 -21.14 0.01 -4.72
C ASP A 21 -19.91 0.86 -5.08
N ARG A 22 -19.91 1.37 -6.31
CA ARG A 22 -18.87 2.23 -6.87
C ARG A 22 -18.64 3.50 -6.04
N SER A 23 -19.64 3.95 -5.27
CA SER A 23 -19.54 5.12 -4.39
C SER A 23 -18.56 4.90 -3.22
N LEU A 24 -18.39 3.63 -2.83
CA LEU A 24 -17.47 3.16 -1.79
C LEU A 24 -16.05 2.88 -2.31
N LEU A 25 -15.70 3.37 -3.50
CA LEU A 25 -14.33 3.31 -4.01
C LEU A 25 -13.39 4.01 -3.02
N TYR A 26 -12.58 3.21 -2.33
CA TYR A 26 -11.75 3.60 -1.21
C TYR A 26 -10.34 3.94 -1.65
N ASN A 27 -9.71 3.06 -2.43
CA ASN A 27 -8.36 3.26 -2.97
C ASN A 27 -8.33 2.99 -4.47
N VAL A 28 -7.45 3.70 -5.17
CA VAL A 28 -7.05 3.41 -6.54
C VAL A 28 -5.54 3.29 -6.58
N SER A 29 -5.02 2.17 -7.08
CA SER A 29 -3.58 2.00 -7.34
C SER A 29 -3.29 2.09 -8.83
N TYR A 30 -2.21 2.77 -9.18
CA TYR A 30 -1.72 2.97 -10.54
C TYR A 30 -0.24 2.59 -10.63
N GLU A 31 0.12 1.84 -11.66
CA GLU A 31 1.51 1.49 -11.98
C GLU A 31 1.98 2.30 -13.19
N PRO A 32 2.83 3.32 -13.02
CA PRO A 32 3.20 4.22 -14.11
C PRO A 32 3.87 3.51 -15.30
N GLY A 33 4.66 2.47 -15.04
CA GLY A 33 5.39 1.74 -16.09
C GLY A 33 4.51 0.91 -17.03
N SER A 34 3.33 0.49 -16.58
CA SER A 34 2.42 -0.37 -17.38
C SER A 34 1.06 0.28 -17.66
N GLY A 35 0.73 1.37 -16.96
CA GLY A 35 -0.61 1.94 -16.94
C GLY A 35 -1.62 1.10 -16.16
N ALA A 36 -1.20 0.01 -15.49
CA ALA A 36 -2.13 -0.89 -14.83
C ALA A 36 -2.81 -0.23 -13.62
N ILE A 37 -4.12 -0.34 -13.56
CA ILE A 37 -4.96 0.20 -12.49
C ILE A 37 -5.57 -0.95 -11.68
N LYS A 38 -5.69 -0.75 -10.36
CA LYS A 38 -6.53 -1.60 -9.49
C LYS A 38 -7.38 -0.73 -8.59
N LEU A 39 -8.62 -1.14 -8.40
CA LEU A 39 -9.59 -0.49 -7.54
C LEU A 39 -9.75 -1.28 -6.25
N TYR A 40 -9.98 -0.59 -5.14
CA TYR A 40 -10.31 -1.19 -3.86
C TYR A 40 -11.60 -0.54 -3.38
N VAL A 41 -12.70 -1.27 -3.45
CA VAL A 41 -14.04 -0.79 -3.10
C VAL A 41 -14.44 -1.42 -1.77
N LEU A 42 -14.80 -0.62 -0.78
CA LEU A 42 -15.29 -1.15 0.50
C LEU A 42 -16.60 -1.88 0.28
N ASP A 43 -16.78 -3.00 0.96
CA ASP A 43 -18.09 -3.59 1.09
C ASP A 43 -18.97 -2.73 2.03
N ASP A 44 -20.28 -2.86 1.87
CA ASP A 44 -21.27 -2.08 2.64
C ASP A 44 -21.13 -2.32 4.15
N SER A 45 -20.77 -3.54 4.58
CA SER A 45 -20.51 -3.86 5.99
C SER A 45 -19.16 -3.34 6.50
N GLY A 46 -18.19 -3.11 5.61
CA GLY A 46 -16.84 -2.64 5.96
C GLY A 46 -15.95 -3.73 6.53
N THR A 47 -16.34 -4.98 6.37
CA THR A 47 -15.59 -6.15 6.82
C THR A 47 -14.49 -6.52 5.82
N PHE A 48 -14.65 -6.15 4.55
CA PHE A 48 -13.64 -6.37 3.52
C PHE A 48 -13.67 -5.32 2.40
N LEU A 49 -12.66 -5.38 1.54
CA LEU A 49 -12.52 -4.62 0.30
C LEU A 49 -12.61 -5.57 -0.88
N HIS A 50 -13.36 -5.19 -1.93
CA HIS A 50 -13.23 -5.76 -3.26
C HIS A 50 -12.03 -5.14 -3.96
N LYS A 51 -11.00 -5.95 -4.21
CA LYS A 51 -9.86 -5.58 -5.05
C LYS A 51 -10.15 -6.03 -6.48
N VAL A 52 -10.32 -5.05 -7.37
CA VAL A 52 -10.69 -5.23 -8.77
C VAL A 52 -9.52 -4.82 -9.65
N ASP A 53 -9.13 -5.66 -10.61
CA ASP A 53 -8.15 -5.28 -11.63
C ASP A 53 -8.77 -5.16 -13.02
N GLN A 54 -8.05 -4.55 -13.96
CA GLN A 54 -8.53 -4.33 -15.33
C GLN A 54 -8.72 -5.64 -16.13
N SER A 55 -8.24 -6.78 -15.64
CA SER A 55 -8.34 -8.07 -16.34
C SER A 55 -9.69 -8.77 -16.12
N GLY A 56 -10.56 -8.23 -15.27
CA GLY A 56 -11.82 -8.88 -14.90
C GLY A 56 -11.75 -9.61 -13.55
N THR A 57 -10.62 -9.57 -12.84
CA THR A 57 -10.46 -10.31 -11.59
C THR A 57 -10.95 -9.48 -10.41
N ILE A 58 -11.75 -10.12 -9.55
CA ILE A 58 -12.22 -9.55 -8.27
C ILE A 58 -11.81 -10.50 -7.14
N VAL A 59 -11.04 -9.99 -6.18
CA VAL A 59 -10.67 -10.72 -4.96
C VAL A 59 -11.04 -9.92 -3.72
N ARG A 60 -11.21 -10.59 -2.58
CA ARG A 60 -11.51 -9.94 -1.31
C ARG A 60 -10.26 -9.75 -0.48
N GLN A 61 -10.15 -8.59 0.17
CA GLN A 61 -9.14 -8.29 1.18
C GLN A 61 -9.84 -7.98 2.50
N HIS A 62 -9.50 -8.70 3.56
CA HIS A 62 -10.19 -8.59 4.85
C HIS A 62 -9.40 -7.75 5.83
N ALA A 63 -10.09 -6.95 6.65
CA ALA A 63 -9.45 -6.27 7.77
C ALA A 63 -8.91 -7.30 8.77
N GLY A 64 -7.63 -7.22 9.11
CA GLY A 64 -6.93 -8.23 9.91
C GLY A 64 -7.57 -8.46 11.28
N LEU A 65 -7.98 -7.37 11.94
CA LEU A 65 -8.66 -7.43 13.24
C LEU A 65 -10.03 -8.13 13.16
N ALA A 66 -10.81 -7.85 12.10
CA ALA A 66 -12.16 -8.38 11.95
C ALA A 66 -12.19 -9.90 11.76
N VAL A 67 -11.13 -10.48 11.18
CA VAL A 67 -11.03 -11.92 10.91
C VAL A 67 -10.11 -12.66 11.88
N GLY A 68 -9.61 -11.99 12.93
CA GLY A 68 -8.71 -12.60 13.90
C GLY A 68 -7.41 -13.09 13.25
N ALA A 69 -6.75 -12.22 12.50
CA ALA A 69 -5.49 -12.48 11.81
C ALA A 69 -4.49 -13.32 12.65
N ASP A 70 -4.12 -14.49 12.15
CA ASP A 70 -3.10 -15.33 12.80
C ASP A 70 -1.69 -14.79 12.54
N GLY A 71 -1.19 -13.99 13.48
CA GLY A 71 0.17 -13.46 13.46
C GLY A 71 1.27 -14.52 13.55
N THR A 72 0.97 -15.72 14.07
CA THR A 72 1.98 -16.80 14.23
C THR A 72 2.53 -17.28 12.90
N ARG A 73 1.77 -17.11 11.80
CA ARG A 73 2.23 -17.42 10.44
C ARG A 73 3.34 -16.47 10.01
N ILE A 74 3.25 -15.19 10.37
CA ILE A 74 4.27 -14.20 10.11
C ILE A 74 5.51 -14.50 10.97
N GLU A 75 5.32 -14.80 12.25
CA GLU A 75 6.43 -15.15 13.16
C GLU A 75 7.19 -16.38 12.67
N ARG A 76 6.47 -17.43 12.21
CA ARG A 76 7.08 -18.62 11.63
C ARG A 76 7.87 -18.29 10.36
N PHE A 77 7.33 -17.43 9.50
CA PHE A 77 8.02 -16.98 8.29
C PHE A 77 9.29 -16.18 8.62
N LEU A 78 9.23 -15.27 9.59
CA LEU A 78 10.35 -14.44 10.01
C LEU A 78 11.35 -15.17 10.92
N GLY A 79 10.97 -16.33 11.47
CA GLY A 79 11.79 -17.14 12.38
C GLY A 79 11.88 -16.59 13.82
N LEU A 80 11.04 -15.62 14.18
CA LEU A 80 11.06 -15.00 15.51
C LEU A 80 9.69 -14.42 15.88
N ALA A 81 9.40 -14.37 17.19
CA ALA A 81 8.20 -13.75 17.73
C ALA A 81 8.25 -12.20 17.71
N PHE A 82 7.08 -11.57 17.58
CA PHE A 82 6.93 -10.12 17.44
C PHE A 82 5.79 -9.56 18.28
N ASN A 83 5.92 -8.28 18.63
CA ASN A 83 4.84 -7.57 19.29
C ASN A 83 3.86 -7.00 18.24
N PHE A 84 2.78 -7.72 17.97
CA PHE A 84 1.73 -7.27 17.05
C PHE A 84 0.87 -6.11 17.59
N ASN A 85 1.08 -5.67 18.84
CA ASN A 85 0.55 -4.38 19.29
C ASN A 85 1.35 -3.19 18.73
N ASP A 86 2.57 -3.45 18.24
CA ASP A 86 3.49 -2.43 17.74
C ASP A 86 3.58 -2.46 16.21
N VAL A 87 3.61 -3.66 15.62
CA VAL A 87 3.50 -3.89 14.17
C VAL A 87 2.10 -4.39 13.85
N LEU A 88 1.21 -3.49 13.45
CA LEU A 88 -0.23 -3.79 13.33
C LEU A 88 -0.53 -4.55 12.04
N ILE A 89 -1.29 -5.64 12.12
CA ILE A 89 -1.85 -6.30 10.93
C ILE A 89 -3.09 -5.53 10.50
N ASP A 90 -2.99 -4.83 9.37
CA ASP A 90 -4.08 -4.02 8.81
C ASP A 90 -5.02 -4.88 7.95
N THR A 91 -4.47 -5.60 6.97
CA THR A 91 -5.27 -6.30 5.96
C THR A 91 -4.69 -7.70 5.66
N ILE A 92 -5.54 -8.66 5.30
CA ILE A 92 -5.16 -10.00 4.83
C ILE A 92 -5.78 -10.30 3.46
N GLU A 93 -4.97 -10.90 2.57
CA GLU A 93 -5.36 -11.44 1.26
C GLU A 93 -4.69 -12.81 1.06
N GLY A 94 -5.40 -13.91 1.38
CA GLY A 94 -4.85 -15.26 1.30
C GLY A 94 -3.61 -15.43 2.21
N ASP A 95 -2.44 -15.67 1.59
CA ASP A 95 -1.15 -15.79 2.29
C ASP A 95 -0.41 -14.46 2.46
N SER A 96 -1.02 -13.34 2.05
CA SER A 96 -0.44 -12.01 2.18
C SER A 96 -1.02 -11.24 3.36
N TYR A 97 -0.13 -10.77 4.23
CA TYR A 97 -0.42 -9.93 5.38
C TYR A 97 0.12 -8.53 5.14
N TYR A 98 -0.72 -7.52 5.30
CA TYR A 98 -0.37 -6.12 5.15
C TYR A 98 -0.20 -5.53 6.55
N LEU A 99 1.00 -5.08 6.86
CA LEU A 99 1.38 -4.60 8.18
C LEU A 99 1.70 -3.11 8.13
N LEU A 100 1.29 -2.38 9.17
CA LEU A 100 1.59 -0.98 9.38
C LEU A 100 2.74 -0.83 10.38
N LEU A 101 3.71 0.00 10.02
CA LEU A 101 4.93 0.25 10.79
C LEU A 101 5.02 1.67 11.36
N GLU A 102 4.15 2.60 10.93
CA GLU A 102 4.22 4.03 11.30
C GLU A 102 4.14 4.31 12.80
N LYS A 103 3.54 3.39 13.57
CA LYS A 103 3.39 3.49 15.02
C LYS A 103 4.35 2.59 15.79
N SER A 104 5.16 1.82 15.09
CA SER A 104 6.06 0.85 15.72
C SER A 104 7.17 1.56 16.49
N SER A 105 7.56 1.01 17.64
CA SER A 105 8.77 1.42 18.34
C SER A 105 9.99 1.26 17.43
N PRO A 106 11.05 2.09 17.59
CA PRO A 106 12.26 1.96 16.79
C PRO A 106 12.89 0.57 16.83
N SER A 107 12.85 -0.09 17.99
CA SER A 107 13.38 -1.45 18.16
C SER A 107 12.61 -2.47 17.32
N GLU A 108 11.28 -2.49 17.38
CA GLU A 108 10.48 -3.45 16.61
C GLU A 108 10.52 -3.13 15.13
N TYR A 109 10.53 -1.85 14.75
CA TYR A 109 10.68 -1.42 13.35
C TYR A 109 11.97 -1.98 12.73
N ILE A 110 13.12 -1.75 13.38
CA ILE A 110 14.43 -2.18 12.88
C ILE A 110 14.53 -3.71 12.87
N LYS A 111 14.08 -4.36 13.95
CA LYS A 111 14.03 -5.81 14.07
C LYS A 111 13.19 -6.44 12.96
N PHE A 112 11.99 -5.91 12.72
CA PHE A 112 11.06 -6.42 11.71
C PHE A 112 11.65 -6.32 10.30
N LEU A 113 12.15 -5.15 9.90
CA LEU A 113 12.72 -4.98 8.56
C LEU A 113 14.00 -5.81 8.36
N THR A 114 14.81 -6.00 9.40
CA THR A 114 15.99 -6.85 9.35
C THR A 114 15.60 -8.30 9.08
N LEU A 115 14.65 -8.84 9.84
CA LEU A 115 14.17 -10.21 9.69
C LEU A 115 13.42 -10.42 8.37
N LEU A 116 12.69 -9.41 7.89
CA LEU A 116 12.07 -9.44 6.58
C LEU A 116 13.12 -9.61 5.47
N CYS A 117 14.26 -8.90 5.55
CA CYS A 117 15.33 -9.04 4.57
C CYS A 117 15.86 -10.49 4.54
N ASP A 118 16.14 -11.04 5.73
CA ASP A 118 16.66 -12.40 5.88
C ASP A 118 15.67 -13.45 5.35
N ALA A 119 14.40 -13.38 5.78
CA ALA A 119 13.36 -14.31 5.35
C ALA A 119 13.02 -14.21 3.85
N SER A 120 13.24 -13.03 3.25
CA SER A 120 13.04 -12.80 1.81
C SER A 120 14.27 -13.16 0.96
N GLY A 121 15.40 -13.49 1.58
CA GLY A 121 16.66 -13.76 0.88
C GLY A 121 17.23 -12.54 0.14
N ILE A 122 16.92 -11.32 0.59
CA ILE A 122 17.44 -10.08 -0.02
C ILE A 122 18.55 -9.48 0.85
N THR A 123 19.52 -8.86 0.19
CA THR A 123 20.58 -8.13 0.90
C THR A 123 20.05 -6.80 1.44
N ARG A 124 20.71 -6.26 2.47
CA ARG A 124 20.36 -4.95 3.03
C ARG A 124 20.52 -3.83 2.01
N ALA A 125 21.50 -3.94 1.12
CA ALA A 125 21.70 -2.99 0.03
C ALA A 125 20.51 -2.99 -0.94
N GLN A 126 20.05 -4.16 -1.38
CA GLN A 126 18.85 -4.27 -2.23
C GLN A 126 17.60 -3.71 -1.55
N PHE A 127 17.44 -3.96 -0.25
CA PHE A 127 16.35 -3.38 0.53
C PHE A 127 16.42 -1.84 0.55
N VAL A 128 17.60 -1.30 0.88
CA VAL A 128 17.86 0.15 0.90
C VAL A 128 17.59 0.77 -0.48
N ASP A 129 18.02 0.13 -1.57
CA ASP A 129 17.75 0.59 -2.93
C ASP A 129 16.25 0.64 -3.23
N ALA A 130 15.48 -0.37 -2.77
CA ALA A 130 14.03 -0.38 -2.91
C ALA A 130 13.36 0.75 -2.11
N VAL A 131 13.81 1.01 -0.87
CA VAL A 131 13.33 2.12 -0.05
C VAL A 131 13.65 3.47 -0.69
N ASN A 132 14.89 3.66 -1.17
CA ASN A 132 15.33 4.87 -1.86
C ASN A 132 14.50 5.13 -3.11
N ARG A 133 14.10 4.09 -3.85
CA ARG A 133 13.27 4.23 -5.04
C ARG A 133 11.89 4.81 -4.75
N ILE A 134 11.24 4.37 -3.68
CA ILE A 134 9.86 4.79 -3.33
C ILE A 134 9.79 6.05 -2.45
N ASN A 135 10.92 6.52 -1.94
CA ASN A 135 11.04 7.80 -1.22
C ASN A 135 11.83 8.84 -2.01
N GLN A 136 12.51 8.44 -3.08
CA GLN A 136 13.43 9.25 -3.91
C GLN A 136 14.39 10.14 -3.10
N ARG A 137 14.87 9.59 -2.00
CA ARG A 137 15.84 10.21 -1.10
C ARG A 137 16.78 9.13 -0.58
N PRO A 138 18.08 9.41 -0.43
CA PRO A 138 19.03 8.45 0.10
C PRO A 138 18.78 8.17 1.60
N VAL A 139 18.51 6.92 1.91
CA VAL A 139 18.81 6.25 3.17
C VAL A 139 20.00 5.31 2.94
N GLY A 140 20.87 5.18 3.93
CA GLY A 140 22.06 4.33 3.87
C GLY A 140 21.85 2.95 4.48
N ASN A 141 20.85 2.77 5.35
CA ASN A 141 20.63 1.54 6.10
C ASN A 141 19.22 1.49 6.75
N ILE A 142 18.87 0.35 7.33
CA ILE A 142 17.57 0.12 8.02
C ILE A 142 17.38 1.08 9.20
N PHE A 143 18.44 1.43 9.93
CA PHE A 143 18.34 2.36 11.04
C PHE A 143 17.95 3.77 10.58
N GLU A 144 18.51 4.23 9.46
CA GLU A 144 18.08 5.47 8.82
C GLU A 144 16.65 5.39 8.28
N CYS A 145 16.23 4.23 7.76
CA CYS A 145 14.82 4.03 7.39
C CYS A 145 13.89 4.31 8.58
N CYS A 146 14.27 3.87 9.78
CA CYS A 146 13.51 4.12 11.01
C CYS A 146 13.48 5.60 11.39
N LYS A 147 14.67 6.24 11.47
CA LYS A 147 14.78 7.67 11.79
C LYS A 147 13.97 8.57 10.86
N GLN A 148 13.86 8.15 9.61
CA GLN A 148 13.24 8.92 8.53
C GLN A 148 11.81 8.47 8.22
N LEU A 149 11.28 7.45 8.93
CA LEU A 149 10.01 6.79 8.66
C LEU A 149 9.82 6.44 7.16
N ALA A 150 10.88 5.92 6.54
CA ALA A 150 10.95 5.68 5.10
C ALA A 150 10.11 4.46 4.65
N VAL A 151 9.65 3.63 5.58
CA VAL A 151 8.72 2.51 5.33
C VAL A 151 7.54 2.63 6.28
N SER A 152 6.37 2.93 5.73
CA SER A 152 5.11 3.06 6.47
C SER A 152 4.39 1.72 6.63
N GLY A 153 4.62 0.77 5.71
CA GLY A 153 3.99 -0.54 5.76
C GLY A 153 4.67 -1.58 4.88
N VAL A 154 4.29 -2.84 5.08
CA VAL A 154 4.87 -3.99 4.38
C VAL A 154 3.77 -5.00 4.06
N ARG A 155 3.79 -5.55 2.85
CA ARG A 155 3.10 -6.80 2.53
C ARG A 155 4.07 -7.95 2.73
N VAL A 156 3.77 -8.82 3.69
CA VAL A 156 4.45 -10.10 3.92
C VAL A 156 3.63 -11.21 3.31
N ASN A 157 4.15 -11.86 2.27
CA ASN A 157 3.62 -13.11 1.76
C ASN A 157 4.33 -14.27 2.47
N VAL A 158 3.61 -14.96 3.36
CA VAL A 158 4.19 -16.04 4.16
C VAL A 158 4.49 -17.31 3.36
N ALA A 159 4.08 -17.39 2.09
CA ALA A 159 4.53 -18.41 1.14
C ALA A 159 5.92 -18.08 0.52
N GLY A 160 6.52 -16.94 0.87
CA GLY A 160 7.94 -16.65 0.63
C GLY A 160 8.26 -15.89 -0.67
N ARG A 161 7.28 -15.43 -1.44
CA ARG A 161 7.52 -14.63 -2.66
C ARG A 161 6.62 -13.40 -2.73
N GLY A 162 7.17 -12.32 -3.27
CA GLY A 162 6.40 -11.09 -3.51
C GLY A 162 6.18 -10.27 -2.24
N ASN A 163 7.19 -10.15 -1.37
CA ASN A 163 7.14 -9.16 -0.30
C ASN A 163 7.21 -7.74 -0.89
N LYS A 164 6.43 -6.83 -0.31
CA LYS A 164 6.29 -5.45 -0.80
C LYS A 164 6.51 -4.47 0.32
N ILE A 165 7.16 -3.35 0.03
CA ILE A 165 7.29 -2.24 0.96
C ILE A 165 6.46 -1.06 0.48
N TYR A 166 5.97 -0.26 1.43
CA TYR A 166 5.12 0.89 1.22
C TYR A 166 5.68 2.08 2.00
N SER A 167 5.66 3.26 1.40
CA SER A 167 5.99 4.55 2.02
C SER A 167 4.82 5.52 1.84
N ARG A 168 4.71 6.52 2.73
CA ARG A 168 3.82 7.68 2.57
C ARG A 168 4.64 8.95 2.41
N PRO A 169 5.38 9.10 1.31
CA PRO A 169 6.48 10.06 1.21
C PRO A 169 6.06 11.51 1.46
N PHE A 170 4.88 11.91 0.99
CA PHE A 170 4.36 13.26 1.20
C PHE A 170 3.94 13.51 2.66
N ARG A 171 3.33 12.51 3.31
CA ARG A 171 2.86 12.63 4.70
C ARG A 171 4.01 12.84 5.69
N VAL A 172 5.14 12.17 5.44
CA VAL A 172 6.32 12.24 6.31
C VAL A 172 7.34 13.30 5.85
N GLY A 173 7.01 14.08 4.81
CA GLY A 173 7.88 15.13 4.29
C GLY A 173 9.12 14.63 3.53
N ASN A 174 9.16 13.35 3.16
CA ASN A 174 10.27 12.75 2.40
C ASN A 174 10.19 13.06 0.90
N GLY A 175 8.98 13.29 0.36
CA GLY A 175 8.73 13.61 -1.05
C GLY A 175 8.82 12.40 -1.99
N PHE A 176 8.24 12.53 -3.18
CA PHE A 176 8.31 11.56 -4.27
C PHE A 176 8.09 12.32 -5.59
N GLU A 177 9.05 12.28 -6.50
CA GLU A 177 8.88 12.88 -7.83
C GLU A 177 7.91 12.02 -8.63
N MET A 178 6.74 12.60 -8.89
CA MET A 178 5.76 12.03 -9.78
C MET A 178 6.16 12.36 -11.21
N ASP A 179 6.22 11.36 -12.07
CA ASP A 179 6.34 11.59 -13.50
C ASP A 179 5.07 12.27 -14.07
N ALA A 180 5.17 12.71 -15.32
CA ALA A 180 4.08 13.41 -15.99
C ALA A 180 2.82 12.56 -16.14
N ASP A 181 2.98 11.24 -16.33
CA ASP A 181 1.85 10.33 -16.52
C ASP A 181 1.11 10.05 -15.21
N THR A 182 1.84 9.85 -14.12
CA THR A 182 1.31 9.76 -12.75
C THR A 182 0.57 11.04 -12.38
N THR A 183 1.18 12.19 -12.63
CA THR A 183 0.56 13.50 -12.33
C THR A 183 -0.73 13.68 -13.13
N ARG A 184 -0.71 13.37 -14.44
CA ARG A 184 -1.89 13.44 -15.30
C ARG A 184 -2.99 12.48 -14.84
N PHE A 185 -2.62 11.25 -14.48
CA PHE A 185 -3.55 10.26 -13.95
C PHE A 185 -4.23 10.76 -12.67
N LEU A 186 -3.44 11.25 -11.70
CA LEU A 186 -3.97 11.74 -10.42
C LEU A 186 -4.87 12.98 -10.60
N MET A 187 -4.49 13.93 -11.46
CA MET A 187 -5.33 15.09 -11.77
C MET A 187 -6.70 14.68 -12.33
N ARG A 188 -6.73 13.71 -13.25
CA ARG A 188 -7.99 13.16 -13.78
C ARG A 188 -8.77 12.37 -12.73
N LEU A 189 -8.08 11.56 -11.92
CA LEU A 189 -8.67 10.78 -10.84
C LEU A 189 -9.35 11.68 -9.80
N TYR A 190 -8.77 12.84 -9.48
CA TYR A 190 -9.32 13.76 -8.49
C TYR A 190 -10.15 14.90 -9.09
N ASP A 191 -10.27 14.97 -10.42
CA ASP A 191 -10.89 16.06 -11.16
C ASP A 191 -10.35 17.44 -10.74
N CYS A 192 -9.03 17.58 -10.77
CA CYS A 192 -8.36 18.79 -10.31
C CYS A 192 -7.16 19.14 -11.20
N ASP A 193 -6.66 20.37 -11.04
CA ASP A 193 -5.37 20.78 -11.57
C ASP A 193 -4.22 20.38 -10.63
N THR A 194 -3.00 20.82 -10.96
CA THR A 194 -1.80 20.57 -10.15
C THR A 194 -1.88 21.19 -8.76
N THR A 195 -2.50 22.36 -8.61
CA THR A 195 -2.66 23.04 -7.31
C THR A 195 -3.59 22.24 -6.40
N GLY A 196 -4.64 21.66 -6.96
CA GLY A 196 -5.61 20.81 -6.27
C GLY A 196 -5.07 19.46 -5.79
N LEU A 197 -3.88 19.03 -6.24
CA LEU A 197 -3.28 17.76 -5.81
C LEU A 197 -2.66 17.79 -4.41
N SER A 198 -2.37 18.97 -3.85
CA SER A 198 -1.67 19.08 -2.55
C SER A 198 -2.28 18.21 -1.45
N TRP A 199 -3.59 18.34 -1.19
CA TRP A 199 -4.27 17.54 -0.18
C TRP A 199 -4.34 16.03 -0.51
N PRO A 200 -4.72 15.60 -1.73
CA PRO A 200 -4.66 14.18 -2.11
C PRO A 200 -3.29 13.52 -1.93
N LEU A 201 -2.21 14.26 -2.19
CA LEU A 201 -0.86 13.71 -2.14
C LEU A 201 -0.44 13.32 -0.72
N GLU A 202 -0.93 14.01 0.32
CA GLU A 202 -0.71 13.60 1.72
C GLU A 202 -1.26 12.19 2.01
N GLN A 203 -2.25 11.74 1.23
CA GLN A 203 -2.83 10.42 1.37
C GLN A 203 -2.20 9.37 0.44
N LEU A 204 -1.22 9.76 -0.38
CA LEU A 204 -0.59 8.88 -1.35
C LEU A 204 0.36 7.89 -0.66
N TRP A 205 0.24 6.64 -1.08
CA TRP A 205 1.14 5.55 -0.80
C TRP A 205 2.00 5.28 -2.02
N VAL A 206 3.29 5.02 -1.83
CA VAL A 206 4.17 4.57 -2.90
C VAL A 206 4.74 3.22 -2.49
N ALA A 207 4.72 2.26 -3.39
CA ALA A 207 5.05 0.88 -3.06
C ALA A 207 5.89 0.22 -4.15
N THR A 208 6.76 -0.70 -3.74
CA THR A 208 7.56 -1.53 -4.65
C THR A 208 7.70 -2.94 -4.11
N ASP A 209 7.62 -3.93 -4.99
CA ASP A 209 7.93 -5.31 -4.62
C ASP A 209 9.45 -5.43 -4.46
N LEU A 210 9.91 -6.01 -3.35
CA LEU A 210 11.34 -6.06 -3.00
C LEU A 210 12.27 -6.62 -4.10
N PRO A 211 11.90 -7.67 -4.86
CA PRO A 211 12.76 -8.17 -5.95
C PRO A 211 12.60 -7.40 -7.27
N SER A 212 11.64 -6.47 -7.36
CA SER A 212 11.30 -5.77 -8.61
C SER A 212 11.79 -4.33 -8.59
N THR A 213 11.89 -3.71 -9.76
CA THR A 213 12.03 -2.25 -9.92
C THR A 213 10.70 -1.53 -10.03
N ARG A 214 9.60 -2.27 -10.13
CA ARG A 214 8.25 -1.75 -10.32
C ARG A 214 7.81 -0.87 -9.16
N VAL A 215 7.33 0.33 -9.49
CA VAL A 215 6.71 1.25 -8.54
C VAL A 215 5.20 1.30 -8.79
N VAL A 216 4.43 1.35 -7.70
CA VAL A 216 2.98 1.54 -7.72
C VAL A 216 2.66 2.71 -6.81
N VAL A 217 1.85 3.64 -7.29
CA VAL A 217 1.24 4.67 -6.46
C VAL A 217 -0.17 4.22 -6.07
N GLY A 218 -0.53 4.43 -4.82
CA GLY A 218 -1.83 4.08 -4.25
C GLY A 218 -2.45 5.31 -3.59
N THR A 219 -3.69 5.59 -3.91
CA THR A 219 -4.47 6.65 -3.26
C THR A 219 -5.31 6.08 -2.13
N GLN A 220 -5.80 6.94 -1.23
CA GLN A 220 -6.70 6.51 -0.15
C GLN A 220 -7.74 7.59 0.18
N ARG A 221 -8.99 7.19 0.39
CA ARG A 221 -10.10 8.06 0.85
C ARG A 221 -10.43 7.80 2.32
N PRO A 222 -9.68 8.39 3.27
CA PRO A 222 -9.85 8.11 4.70
C PRO A 222 -11.27 8.40 5.22
N GLY A 223 -11.95 9.39 4.65
CA GLY A 223 -13.31 9.77 5.05
C GLY A 223 -14.39 8.71 4.83
N LEU A 224 -14.12 7.62 4.10
CA LEU A 224 -15.06 6.50 3.98
C LEU A 224 -15.03 5.56 5.19
N LEU A 225 -13.94 5.52 5.96
CA LEU A 225 -13.88 4.73 7.18
C LEU A 225 -14.50 5.46 8.39
N GLN A 226 -14.44 6.80 8.42
CA GLN A 226 -14.92 7.62 9.54
C GLN A 226 -16.44 7.80 9.59
N ARG A 227 -17.18 7.47 8.53
CA ARG A 227 -18.65 7.64 8.46
C ARG A 227 -19.44 6.50 9.11
N ARG A 228 -18.77 5.60 9.83
CA ARG A 228 -19.35 4.34 10.31
C ARG A 228 -19.29 4.17 11.84
N ASP A 229 -18.89 5.22 12.55
CA ASP A 229 -19.04 5.40 14.00
C ASP A 229 -20.21 6.37 14.29
#